data_AF-A0A9Q3GU36-F1
#
_entry.id   AF-A0A9Q3GU36-F1
#
_cell.length_a   1.000
_cell.length_b   1.000
_cell.length_c   1.000
_cell.angle_alpha   90.00
_cell.angle_beta   90.00
_cell.angle_gamma   90.00
#
_symmetry.space_group_name_H-M   'P 1'
#
loop_
_entity.id
_entity.type
_entity.pdbx_description
1 polymer ?
#
loop_
_entity_poly.entity_id
_entity_poly.type
_entity_poly.pdbx_seq_one_letter_code
_entity_poly.pdbx_strand_id
1 'polypeptide(L)'
;MAHPAFKKFNEQETSQISPMSESLLMPRQIQAQLCSQRESDRPVILQEIQNQVKKSKKDKLQGRRPIDTLIDTLREENFVWSFARDAEGHITSLFFTHPLAIKLLHGFPHVILMDFTYKTNR
;
A
#
# COMPACT_ATOMS: atom_id res chain seq x y z
N MET A 1 -38.94 4.79 -1.48
CA MET A 1 -37.59 4.98 -2.05
C MET A 1 -36.61 4.21 -1.18
N ALA A 2 -36.23 3.01 -1.59
CA ALA A 2 -35.36 2.13 -0.81
C ALA A 2 -33.90 2.50 -1.06
N HIS A 3 -33.15 2.86 -0.01
CA HIS A 3 -31.69 2.93 -0.09
C HIS A 3 -31.15 1.54 -0.41
N PRO A 4 -30.31 1.35 -1.44
CA PRO A 4 -29.66 0.07 -1.68
C PRO A 4 -28.79 -0.23 -0.45
N ALA A 5 -29.17 -1.25 0.31
CA ALA A 5 -28.32 -1.77 1.36
C ALA A 5 -27.04 -2.30 0.69
N PHE A 6 -25.95 -1.55 0.81
CA PHE A 6 -24.61 -1.97 0.42
C PHE A 6 -24.25 -3.23 1.22
N LYS A 7 -24.53 -4.40 0.65
CA LYS A 7 -24.19 -5.68 1.27
C LYS A 7 -22.66 -5.77 1.32
N LYS A 8 -22.07 -5.90 2.50
CA LYS A 8 -20.61 -5.97 2.65
C LYS A 8 -20.06 -7.20 1.91
N PHE A 9 -18.81 -7.14 1.45
CA PHE A 9 -18.11 -8.36 0.98
C PHE A 9 -18.21 -9.44 2.06
N ASN A 10 -18.40 -10.68 1.64
CA ASN A 10 -18.41 -11.81 2.56
C ASN A 10 -16.98 -12.07 3.10
N GLU A 11 -16.86 -12.98 4.06
CA GLU A 11 -15.56 -13.27 4.70
C GLU A 11 -14.55 -13.84 3.71
N GLN A 12 -14.98 -14.66 2.75
CA GLN A 12 -14.11 -15.22 1.70
C GLN A 12 -13.54 -14.12 0.78
N GLU A 13 -14.40 -13.22 0.30
CA GLU A 13 -14.01 -12.08 -0.55
C GLU A 13 -13.08 -11.13 0.19
N THR A 14 -13.35 -10.90 1.48
CA THR A 14 -12.48 -10.10 2.35
C THR A 14 -11.10 -10.73 2.50
N SER A 15 -11.05 -12.05 2.71
CA SER A 15 -9.81 -12.82 2.83
C SER A 15 -9.00 -12.85 1.53
N GLN A 16 -9.63 -12.70 0.37
CA GLN A 16 -8.94 -12.61 -0.93
C GLN A 16 -8.42 -11.21 -1.24
N ILE A 17 -9.14 -10.15 -0.85
CA ILE A 17 -8.74 -8.76 -1.11
C ILE A 17 -7.45 -8.39 -0.38
N SER A 18 -7.27 -8.84 0.87
CA SER A 18 -6.07 -8.51 1.67
C SER A 18 -4.75 -8.90 0.97
N PRO A 19 -4.51 -10.18 0.64
CA PRO A 19 -3.25 -10.58 -0.01
C PRO A 19 -3.06 -9.92 -1.38
N MET A 20 -4.13 -9.72 -2.15
CA MET A 20 -4.03 -9.00 -3.43
C MET A 20 -3.62 -7.54 -3.25
N SER A 21 -4.10 -6.89 -2.19
CA SER A 21 -3.72 -5.51 -1.88
C SER A 21 -2.26 -5.38 -1.41
N GLU A 22 -1.69 -6.46 -0.89
CA GLU A 22 -0.31 -6.55 -0.42
C GLU A 22 0.67 -6.84 -1.56
N SER A 23 0.23 -7.59 -2.58
CA SER A 23 1.01 -7.86 -3.80
C SER A 23 1.02 -6.71 -4.80
N LEU A 24 0.80 -5.47 -4.34
CA LEU A 24 0.79 -4.23 -5.13
C LEU A 24 -0.24 -4.20 -6.28
N LEU A 25 -1.25 -5.08 -6.27
CA LEU A 25 -2.30 -5.04 -7.28
C LEU A 25 -3.17 -3.79 -7.10
N MET A 26 -3.42 -3.10 -8.20
CA MET A 26 -4.32 -1.95 -8.22
C MET A 26 -5.76 -2.40 -7.92
N PRO A 27 -6.58 -1.57 -7.25
CA PRO A 27 -7.99 -1.91 -6.96
C PRO A 27 -8.80 -2.37 -8.19
N ARG A 28 -8.48 -1.86 -9.40
CA ARG A 28 -9.08 -2.33 -10.66
C ARG A 28 -8.67 -3.76 -11.05
N GLN A 29 -7.41 -4.13 -10.81
CA GLN A 29 -6.92 -5.49 -11.04
C GLN A 29 -7.55 -6.45 -10.03
N ILE A 30 -7.63 -6.05 -8.76
CA ILE A 30 -8.34 -6.79 -7.71
C ILE A 30 -9.80 -7.00 -8.11
N GLN A 31 -10.49 -5.95 -8.57
CA GLN A 31 -11.86 -6.04 -9.05
C GLN A 31 -12.00 -7.04 -10.20
N ALA A 32 -11.16 -6.94 -11.24
CA ALA A 32 -11.20 -7.82 -12.40
C ALA A 32 -10.96 -9.29 -12.03
N GLN A 33 -9.93 -9.55 -11.22
CA GLN A 33 -9.61 -10.89 -10.74
C GLN A 33 -10.76 -11.48 -9.94
N LEU A 34 -11.30 -10.70 -9.01
CA LEU A 34 -12.44 -11.19 -8.26
C LEU A 34 -13.64 -11.43 -9.18
N CYS A 35 -13.98 -10.54 -10.12
CA CYS A 35 -15.09 -10.76 -11.06
C CYS A 35 -14.93 -12.07 -11.86
N SER A 36 -13.71 -12.43 -12.25
CA SER A 36 -13.45 -13.68 -12.98
C SER A 36 -13.64 -14.95 -12.15
N GLN A 37 -13.61 -14.85 -10.82
CA GLN A 37 -13.65 -15.99 -9.90
C GLN A 37 -15.04 -16.22 -9.27
N ARG A 38 -16.01 -15.33 -9.51
CA ARG A 38 -17.35 -15.43 -8.92
C ARG A 38 -18.36 -15.94 -9.93
N GLU A 39 -19.27 -16.78 -9.47
CA GLU A 39 -20.53 -17.12 -10.14
C GLU A 39 -21.68 -16.17 -9.75
N SER A 40 -21.39 -15.14 -8.94
CA SER A 40 -22.40 -14.23 -8.42
C SER A 40 -22.79 -13.16 -9.44
N ASP A 41 -24.10 -12.99 -9.62
CA ASP A 41 -24.70 -11.96 -10.49
C ASP A 41 -24.59 -10.53 -9.91
N ARG A 42 -24.04 -10.39 -8.70
CA ARG A 42 -23.88 -9.09 -8.06
C ARG A 42 -22.68 -8.34 -8.66
N PRO A 43 -22.85 -7.08 -9.09
CA PRO A 43 -21.73 -6.27 -9.53
C PRO A 43 -20.77 -5.94 -8.38
N VAL A 44 -19.48 -6.08 -8.66
CA VAL A 44 -18.40 -5.67 -7.77
C VAL A 44 -18.11 -4.21 -8.00
N ILE A 45 -18.34 -3.36 -7.00
CA ILE A 45 -18.14 -1.92 -7.15
C ILE A 45 -16.70 -1.58 -6.75
N LEU A 46 -15.98 -0.84 -7.60
CA LEU A 46 -14.58 -0.44 -7.35
C LEU A 46 -14.41 0.31 -6.01
N GLN A 47 -15.40 1.12 -5.63
CA GLN A 47 -15.40 1.83 -4.34
C GLN A 47 -15.45 0.87 -3.15
N GLU A 48 -16.19 -0.24 -3.24
CA GLU A 48 -16.24 -1.24 -2.17
C GLU A 48 -14.86 -1.89 -1.99
N ILE A 49 -14.18 -2.23 -3.10
CA ILE A 49 -12.80 -2.74 -3.07
C ILE A 49 -11.86 -1.73 -2.43
N GLN A 50 -11.93 -0.46 -2.83
CA GLN A 50 -11.10 0.60 -2.25
C GLN A 50 -11.34 0.76 -0.75
N ASN A 51 -12.60 0.73 -0.30
CA ASN A 51 -12.95 0.80 1.11
C ASN A 51 -12.43 -0.41 1.88
N GLN A 52 -12.50 -1.61 1.30
CA GLN A 52 -11.99 -2.80 1.94
C GLN A 52 -10.47 -2.82 2.02
N VAL A 53 -9.77 -2.41 0.96
CA VAL A 53 -8.31 -2.23 0.99
C VAL A 53 -7.90 -1.21 2.05
N LYS A 54 -8.61 -0.07 2.15
CA LYS A 54 -8.37 0.93 3.19
C LYS A 54 -8.58 0.34 4.59
N LYS A 55 -9.63 -0.45 4.78
CA LYS A 55 -9.93 -1.14 6.05
C LYS A 55 -8.81 -2.12 6.41
N SER A 56 -8.42 -3.01 5.49
CA SER A 56 -7.32 -3.97 5.71
C SER A 56 -6.02 -3.26 6.08
N LYS A 57 -5.67 -2.15 5.41
CA LYS A 57 -4.48 -1.35 5.76
C LYS A 57 -4.58 -0.75 7.15
N LYS A 58 -5.75 -0.23 7.54
CA LYS A 58 -5.97 0.33 8.89
C LYS A 58 -5.87 -0.75 9.97
N ASP A 59 -6.46 -1.91 9.72
CA ASP A 59 -6.46 -3.04 10.66
C ASP A 59 -5.02 -3.56 10.87
N LYS A 60 -4.22 -3.62 9.80
CA LYS A 60 -2.79 -3.97 9.86
C LYS A 60 -1.96 -3.01 10.70
N LEU A 61 -2.29 -1.72 10.65
CA LEU A 61 -1.59 -0.72 11.46
C LEU A 61 -1.92 -0.85 12.95
N GLN A 62 -3.01 -1.53 13.33
CA GLN A 62 -3.42 -1.70 14.74
C GLN A 62 -3.45 -0.38 15.53
N GLY A 63 -3.77 0.74 14.87
CA GLY A 63 -3.77 2.07 15.46
C GLY A 63 -2.39 2.75 15.54
N ARG A 64 -1.30 2.07 15.16
CA ARG A 64 0.03 2.67 15.00
C ARG A 64 0.04 3.66 13.83
N ARG A 65 0.88 4.69 13.93
CA ARG A 65 1.02 5.67 12.84
C ARG A 65 1.77 5.00 11.68
N PRO A 66 1.36 5.20 10.42
CA PRO A 66 2.01 4.58 9.26
C PRO A 66 3.53 4.81 9.21
N ILE A 67 3.99 6.00 9.64
CA ILE A 67 5.41 6.30 9.66
C ILE A 67 6.16 5.49 10.72
N ASP A 68 5.60 5.30 11.90
CA ASP A 68 6.27 4.54 12.97
C ASP A 68 6.42 3.08 12.53
N THR A 69 5.38 2.53 11.91
CA THR A 69 5.43 1.19 11.29
C THR A 69 6.49 1.12 10.18
N LEU A 70 6.58 2.14 9.32
CA LEU A 70 7.59 2.17 8.26
C LEU A 70 9.02 2.20 8.83
N ILE A 71 9.29 3.03 9.85
CA ILE A 71 10.62 3.11 10.47
C ILE A 71 11.00 1.80 11.14
N ASP A 72 10.05 1.13 11.80
CA ASP A 72 10.28 -0.21 12.37
C ASP A 72 10.63 -1.22 11.27
N THR A 73 9.87 -1.26 10.17
CA THR A 73 10.19 -2.13 9.02
C THR A 73 11.56 -1.83 8.43
N LEU A 74 11.93 -0.56 8.25
CA LEU A 74 13.25 -0.19 7.74
C LEU A 74 14.36 -0.64 8.69
N ARG A 75 14.13 -0.61 10.01
CA ARG A 75 15.07 -1.11 11.00
C ARG A 75 15.19 -2.64 10.95
N GLU A 76 14.07 -3.35 10.91
CA GLU A 76 14.01 -4.82 10.86
C GLU A 76 14.72 -5.37 9.61
N GLU A 77 14.50 -4.74 8.46
CA GLU A 77 15.08 -5.12 7.17
C GLU A 77 16.49 -4.54 6.93
N ASN A 78 17.11 -3.94 7.95
CA ASN A 78 18.46 -3.36 7.90
C ASN A 78 18.68 -2.32 6.78
N PHE A 79 17.66 -1.53 6.47
CA PHE A 79 17.80 -0.40 5.57
C PHE A 79 18.59 0.73 6.25
N VAL A 80 19.37 1.46 5.45
CA VAL A 80 19.92 2.75 5.87
C VAL A 80 18.84 3.79 5.65
N TRP A 81 18.50 4.59 6.67
CA TRP A 81 17.44 5.59 6.56
C TRP A 81 17.74 6.85 7.37
N SER A 82 17.11 7.96 6.96
CA SER A 82 17.17 9.26 7.62
C SER A 82 15.87 10.02 7.37
N PHE A 83 15.43 10.83 8.33
CA PHE A 83 14.27 11.70 8.16
C PHE A 83 14.55 13.08 8.76
N ALA A 84 13.89 14.12 8.22
CA ALA A 84 13.88 15.45 8.82
C ALA A 84 12.51 15.76 9.43
N ARG A 85 12.51 16.63 10.44
CA ARG A 85 11.29 17.17 11.05
C ARG A 85 11.29 18.69 11.04
N ASP A 86 10.11 19.29 10.97
CA ASP A 86 9.92 20.72 11.21
C ASP A 86 9.91 21.06 12.71
N ALA A 87 9.72 22.34 13.03
CA ALA A 87 9.70 22.82 14.41
C ALA A 87 8.49 22.25 15.20
N GLU A 88 7.42 21.91 14.50
CA GLU A 88 6.19 21.31 15.02
C GLU A 88 6.30 19.78 15.18
N GLY A 89 7.39 19.17 14.71
CA GLY A 89 7.67 17.75 14.82
C GLY A 89 7.04 16.89 13.71
N HIS A 90 6.49 17.48 12.65
CA HIS A 90 6.05 16.77 11.46
C HIS A 90 7.24 16.35 10.61
N ILE A 91 7.13 15.19 9.96
CA ILE A 91 8.18 14.70 9.05
C ILE A 91 8.05 15.42 7.72
N THR A 92 9.13 16.08 7.31
CA THR A 92 9.21 16.88 6.07
C THR A 92 9.96 16.16 4.95
N SER A 93 10.84 15.23 5.30
CA SER A 93 11.55 14.40 4.34
C SER A 93 11.89 13.04 4.95
N LEU A 94 11.91 12.02 4.08
CA LEU A 94 12.31 10.66 4.42
C LEU A 94 13.19 10.13 3.28
N PHE A 95 14.37 9.64 3.64
CA PHE A 95 15.29 8.95 2.76
C PHE A 95 15.57 7.56 3.32
N PHE A 96 15.54 6.54 2.46
CA PHE A 96 15.95 5.20 2.84
C PHE A 96 16.51 4.44 1.64
N THR A 97 17.43 3.52 1.89
CA THR A 97 18.07 2.71 0.85
C THR A 97 18.55 1.38 1.41
N HIS A 98 18.48 0.33 0.58
CA HIS A 98 18.97 -0.99 0.96
C HIS A 98 20.52 -1.01 0.90
N PRO A 99 21.24 -1.63 1.86
CA PRO A 99 22.71 -1.65 1.84
C PRO A 99 23.31 -2.21 0.54
N LEU A 100 22.63 -3.15 -0.12
CA LEU A 100 23.04 -3.65 -1.43
C LEU A 100 23.00 -2.56 -2.50
N ALA A 101 21.99 -1.69 -2.49
CA ALA A 101 21.89 -0.58 -3.43
C ALA A 101 23.05 0.42 -3.24
N ILE A 102 23.45 0.68 -1.99
CA ILE A 102 24.66 1.47 -1.69
C ILE A 102 25.91 0.82 -2.30
N LYS A 103 26.10 -0.49 -2.09
CA LYS A 103 27.25 -1.24 -2.66
C LYS A 103 27.27 -1.17 -4.19
N LEU A 104 26.11 -1.33 -4.83
CA LEU A 104 25.99 -1.23 -6.28
C LEU A 104 26.32 0.19 -6.77
N LEU A 105 25.84 1.23 -6.08
CA LEU A 105 26.16 2.61 -6.42
C LEU A 105 27.66 2.90 -6.35
N HIS A 106 28.36 2.35 -5.35
CA HIS A 106 29.82 2.46 -5.26
C HIS A 106 30.54 1.69 -6.39
N GLY A 107 30.02 0.54 -6.82
CA GLY A 107 30.59 -0.25 -7.91
C GLY A 107 30.31 0.32 -9.31
N PHE A 108 29.20 1.02 -9.48
CA PHE A 108 28.74 1.58 -10.75
C PHE A 108 28.36 3.07 -10.58
N PRO A 109 29.34 3.95 -10.28
CA PRO A 109 29.06 5.35 -9.88
C PRO A 109 28.44 6.20 -11.00
N HIS A 110 28.46 5.71 -12.24
CA HIS A 110 27.91 6.40 -13.42
C HIS A 110 26.48 5.93 -13.79
N VAL A 111 25.94 4.90 -13.11
CA VAL A 111 24.59 4.37 -13.40
C VAL A 111 23.71 4.53 -12.18
N ILE A 112 22.73 5.42 -12.26
CA ILE A 112 21.66 5.57 -11.28
C ILE A 112 20.34 5.36 -12.03
N LEU A 113 19.68 4.24 -11.76
CA LEU A 113 18.30 4.03 -12.19
C LEU A 113 17.39 4.50 -11.05
N MET A 114 16.64 5.57 -11.29
CA MET A 114 15.67 6.08 -10.33
C MET A 114 14.27 6.02 -10.95
N ASP A 115 13.42 5.16 -10.39
CA ASP A 115 12.01 5.06 -10.78
C ASP A 115 11.23 6.15 -10.04
N PHE A 116 10.96 7.26 -10.73
CA PHE A 116 10.17 8.36 -10.22
C PHE A 116 8.71 8.21 -10.63
N THR A 117 7.97 7.31 -9.99
CA THR A 117 6.52 7.21 -10.17
C THR A 117 5.80 8.26 -9.30
N TYR A 118 5.90 9.53 -9.67
CA TYR A 118 5.14 10.60 -9.01
C TYR A 118 3.73 10.69 -9.60
N LYS A 119 2.74 10.13 -8.92
CA LYS A 119 1.32 10.27 -9.30
C LYS A 119 0.63 11.25 -8.35
N THR A 120 0.54 12.52 -8.74
CA THR A 120 -0.30 13.50 -8.06
C THR A 120 -1.74 13.32 -8.47
N ASN A 121 -2.62 13.04 -7.52
CA ASN A 121 -4.05 13.25 -7.74
C ASN A 121 -4.35 14.75 -7.54
N ARG A 122 -5.01 15.35 -8.52
CA ARG A 122 -5.76 16.60 -8.38
C ARG A 122 -7.22 16.24 -8.19
#